data_AF-A0A835F490-F1
#
_entry.id   AF-A0A835F490-F1
#
_cell.length_a   1.000
_cell.length_b   1.000
_cell.length_c   1.000
_cell.angle_alpha   90.00
_cell.angle_beta   90.00
_cell.angle_gamma   90.00
#
_symmetry.space_group_name_H-M   'P 1'
#
loop_
_entity.id
_entity.type
_entity.pdbx_description
1 polymer ?
#
loop_
_entity_poly.entity_id
_entity_poly.type
_entity_poly.pdbx_seq_one_letter_code
_entity_poly.pdbx_strand_id
1 'polypeptide(L)'
;MIEKMQLRQSYRNIWHTDLTNAVVADLPWCCLSLWCGPCVSYMLRRRALYNDMSRYVCCAGYMPCSGKCGESQCPEVCLATEVFCCFGNSVASTRFLLQDEFNIQTTQCDNCIIAFMFFLQQLACICSLIACIVGNSELSEIAHVISCMSNLVYWTVCSCMQTQHKVEMDKRDGTLNTMSVPPMQQMSRW
;
A
#
# COMPACT_ATOMS: atom_id res chain seq x y z
N MET A 1 -16.85 2.86 3.05
CA MET A 1 -15.46 3.41 2.96
C MET A 1 -15.24 4.63 3.88
N ILE A 2 -16.11 5.66 3.83
CA ILE A 2 -15.98 6.90 4.62
C ILE A 2 -16.01 6.65 6.14
N GLU A 3 -16.93 5.81 6.61
CA GLU A 3 -17.02 5.45 8.04
C GLU A 3 -15.73 4.79 8.58
N LYS A 4 -15.10 3.91 7.79
CA LYS A 4 -13.81 3.29 8.17
C LYS A 4 -12.67 4.32 8.19
N MET A 5 -12.70 5.31 7.30
CA MET A 5 -11.71 6.40 7.34
C MET A 5 -11.89 7.27 8.59
N GLN A 6 -13.13 7.56 8.99
CA GLN A 6 -13.42 8.27 10.24
C GLN A 6 -13.03 7.44 11.47
N LEU A 7 -13.28 6.12 11.44
CA LEU A 7 -12.85 5.23 12.52
C LEU A 7 -11.32 5.24 12.71
N ARG A 8 -10.55 5.26 11.62
CA ARG A 8 -9.08 5.33 11.69
C ARG A 8 -8.55 6.64 12.27
N GLN A 9 -9.35 7.71 12.29
CA GLN A 9 -8.99 8.96 12.95
C GLN A 9 -9.15 8.89 14.47
N SER A 10 -9.94 7.94 15.00
CA SER A 10 -10.09 7.74 16.45
C SER A 10 -9.09 6.72 17.01
N TYR A 11 -8.20 6.21 16.15
CA TYR A 11 -7.17 5.26 16.54
C TYR A 11 -6.11 5.90 17.43
N ARG A 12 -5.71 5.17 18.48
CA ARG A 12 -4.83 5.74 19.52
C ARG A 12 -3.34 5.59 19.19
N ASN A 13 -2.96 4.54 18.47
CA ASN A 13 -1.55 4.26 18.20
C ASN A 13 -1.08 5.00 16.95
N ILE A 14 0.22 5.30 16.89
CA ILE A 14 0.88 5.84 15.69
C ILE A 14 1.87 4.81 15.16
N TRP A 15 2.24 4.94 13.88
CA TRP A 15 3.28 4.11 13.28
C TRP A 15 4.58 4.25 14.08
N HIS A 16 5.27 3.13 14.31
CA HIS A 16 6.54 3.16 15.03
C HIS A 16 7.62 3.98 14.32
N THR A 17 7.54 4.06 12.99
CA THR A 17 8.49 4.80 12.17
C THR A 17 7.70 5.57 11.11
N ASP A 18 7.92 6.88 11.00
CA ASP A 18 7.32 7.72 9.95
C ASP A 18 7.86 7.37 8.55
N LEU A 19 7.14 7.75 7.49
CA LEU A 19 7.59 7.49 6.12
C LEU A 19 8.97 8.09 5.80
N THR A 20 9.29 9.25 6.37
CA THR A 20 10.58 9.93 6.18
C THR A 20 11.75 9.18 6.81
N ASN A 21 11.50 8.51 7.94
CA ASN A 21 12.50 7.76 8.69
C ASN A 21 12.54 6.27 8.32
N ALA A 22 11.59 5.79 7.51
CA ALA A 22 11.49 4.39 7.10
C ALA A 22 12.78 3.87 6.43
N VAL A 23 13.43 4.70 5.62
CA VAL A 23 14.70 4.37 4.95
C VAL A 23 15.82 4.14 5.96
N VAL A 24 15.85 4.92 7.05
CA VAL A 24 16.88 4.82 8.10
C VAL A 24 16.61 3.62 9.01
N ALA A 25 15.33 3.28 9.21
CA ALA A 25 14.95 2.14 10.03
C ALA A 25 15.36 0.79 9.42
N ASP A 26 15.26 0.64 8.09
CA ASP A 26 15.76 -0.54 7.39
C ASP A 26 16.12 -0.22 5.93
N LEU A 27 17.34 0.29 5.74
CA LEU A 27 17.87 0.66 4.43
C LEU A 27 17.92 -0.54 3.46
N PRO A 28 18.46 -1.72 3.84
CA PRO A 28 18.48 -2.88 2.96
C PRO A 28 17.10 -3.28 2.47
N TRP A 29 16.10 -3.26 3.34
CA TRP A 29 14.73 -3.59 2.97
C TRP A 29 14.09 -2.52 2.08
N CYS A 30 14.33 -1.24 2.37
CA CYS A 30 13.87 -0.15 1.52
C CYS A 30 14.50 -0.22 0.11
N CYS A 31 15.76 -0.60 -0.01
CA CYS A 31 16.39 -0.82 -1.32
C CYS A 31 15.80 -2.04 -2.05
N LEU A 32 15.56 -3.15 -1.33
CA LEU A 32 14.91 -4.33 -1.90
C LEU A 32 13.49 -4.03 -2.38
N SER A 33 12.73 -3.27 -1.59
CA SER A 33 11.37 -2.86 -1.91
C SER A 33 11.30 -1.86 -3.05
N LEU A 34 12.35 -1.07 -3.27
CA LEU A 34 12.46 -0.19 -4.43
C LEU A 34 12.68 -0.99 -5.71
N TRP A 35 13.52 -2.05 -5.66
CA TRP A 35 13.84 -2.86 -6.84
C TRP A 35 12.85 -3.99 -7.15
N CYS A 36 12.25 -4.62 -6.13
CA CYS A 36 11.32 -5.74 -6.26
C CYS A 36 10.04 -5.43 -5.48
N GLY A 37 9.45 -4.25 -5.70
CA GLY A 37 8.24 -3.79 -4.99
C GLY A 37 7.10 -4.83 -4.96
N PRO A 38 6.68 -5.41 -6.11
CA PRO A 38 5.64 -6.44 -6.12
C PRO A 38 5.96 -7.67 -5.26
N CYS A 39 7.23 -8.10 -5.28
CA CYS A 39 7.73 -9.25 -4.51
C CYS A 39 7.63 -8.98 -3.02
N VAL A 40 8.09 -7.80 -2.59
CA VAL A 40 8.01 -7.36 -1.19
C VAL A 40 6.56 -7.21 -0.76
N SER A 41 5.68 -6.61 -1.57
CA SER A 41 4.25 -6.48 -1.26
C SER A 41 3.60 -7.86 -1.09
N TYR A 42 3.95 -8.84 -1.94
CA TYR A 42 3.45 -10.21 -1.82
C TYR A 42 3.84 -10.83 -0.48
N MET A 43 5.14 -10.75 -0.12
CA MET A 43 5.65 -11.28 1.14
C MET A 43 5.01 -10.59 2.36
N LEU A 44 4.93 -9.26 2.35
CA LEU A 44 4.33 -8.48 3.43
C LEU A 44 2.84 -8.78 3.58
N ARG A 45 2.12 -8.94 2.46
CA ARG A 45 0.71 -9.29 2.50
C ARG A 45 0.47 -10.67 3.10
N ARG A 46 1.24 -11.68 2.68
CA ARG A 46 1.18 -13.03 3.28
C ARG A 46 1.49 -13.00 4.77
N ARG A 47 2.52 -12.24 5.16
CA ARG A 47 2.90 -12.06 6.57
C ARG A 47 1.83 -11.33 7.39
N ALA A 48 1.17 -10.33 6.82
CA ALA A 48 0.06 -9.62 7.46
C ALA A 48 -1.13 -10.57 7.71
N LEU A 49 -1.34 -11.54 6.83
CA LEU A 49 -2.35 -12.60 6.98
C LEU A 49 -1.89 -13.79 7.85
N TYR A 50 -0.78 -13.66 8.58
CA TYR A 50 -0.22 -14.72 9.43
C TYR A 50 0.13 -16.00 8.63
N ASN A 51 0.50 -15.85 7.36
CA ASN A 51 0.73 -16.93 6.39
C ASN A 51 -0.49 -17.84 6.13
N ASP A 52 -1.67 -17.47 6.62
CA ASP A 52 -2.92 -18.18 6.36
C ASP A 52 -3.66 -17.57 5.17
N MET A 53 -3.49 -18.19 4.00
CA MET A 53 -4.10 -17.74 2.75
C MET A 53 -5.61 -17.97 2.68
N SER A 54 -6.21 -18.73 3.61
CA SER A 54 -7.68 -18.85 3.69
C SER A 54 -8.35 -17.52 4.07
N ARG A 55 -7.59 -16.61 4.68
CA ARG A 55 -8.04 -15.27 5.09
C ARG A 55 -7.89 -14.22 4.00
N TYR A 56 -7.31 -14.60 2.86
CA TYR A 56 -7.06 -13.68 1.77
C TYR A 56 -8.37 -13.23 1.10
N VAL A 57 -8.48 -11.91 0.93
CA VAL A 57 -9.50 -11.22 0.14
C VAL A 57 -8.75 -10.21 -0.72
N CYS A 58 -9.02 -10.18 -2.03
CA CYS A 58 -8.36 -9.29 -2.98
C CYS A 58 -8.48 -7.83 -2.52
N CYS A 59 -7.38 -7.08 -2.58
CA CYS A 59 -7.28 -5.69 -2.11
C CYS A 59 -7.81 -5.48 -0.68
N ALA A 60 -7.69 -6.51 0.16
CA ALA A 60 -8.25 -6.56 1.51
C ALA A 60 -9.74 -6.15 1.60
N GLY A 61 -10.54 -6.44 0.58
CA GLY A 61 -11.96 -6.07 0.60
C GLY A 61 -12.24 -4.57 0.43
N TYR A 62 -11.23 -3.73 0.20
CA TYR A 62 -11.40 -2.27 0.04
C TYR A 62 -11.73 -1.82 -1.38
N MET A 63 -11.66 -2.71 -2.36
CA MET A 63 -11.83 -2.39 -3.78
C MET A 63 -13.06 -3.12 -4.35
N PRO A 64 -13.81 -2.54 -5.31
CA PRO A 64 -14.94 -3.19 -5.96
C PRO A 64 -14.63 -4.52 -6.68
N CYS A 65 -13.35 -4.84 -6.92
CA CYS A 65 -12.93 -6.13 -7.46
C CYS A 65 -12.90 -7.27 -6.42
N SER A 66 -12.88 -6.94 -5.12
CA SER A 66 -12.83 -7.91 -4.03
C SER A 66 -14.02 -8.86 -4.06
N GLY A 67 -13.77 -10.17 -3.88
CA GLY A 67 -14.80 -11.20 -3.93
C GLY A 67 -15.26 -11.61 -5.34
N LYS A 68 -14.75 -10.96 -6.39
CA LYS A 68 -15.09 -11.27 -7.80
C LYS A 68 -13.92 -11.89 -8.58
N CYS A 69 -12.72 -11.92 -8.00
CA CYS A 69 -11.50 -12.37 -8.68
C CYS A 69 -11.19 -13.88 -8.51
N GLY A 70 -12.13 -14.69 -8.02
CA GLY A 70 -11.88 -16.12 -7.76
C GLY A 70 -10.89 -16.38 -6.60
N GLU A 71 -10.71 -15.38 -5.73
CA GLU A 71 -9.77 -15.39 -4.61
C GLU A 71 -9.95 -16.56 -3.62
N SER A 72 -11.15 -17.13 -3.53
CA SER A 72 -11.44 -18.30 -2.68
C SER A 72 -10.93 -19.62 -3.24
N GLN A 73 -10.71 -19.71 -4.56
CA GLN A 73 -10.23 -20.92 -5.23
C GLN A 73 -8.71 -20.94 -5.33
N CYS A 74 -8.10 -19.80 -5.72
CA CYS A 74 -6.66 -19.65 -5.88
C CYS A 74 -6.17 -18.31 -5.29
N PRO A 75 -6.07 -18.20 -3.95
CA PRO A 75 -5.72 -16.93 -3.28
C PRO A 75 -4.29 -16.47 -3.61
N GLU A 76 -3.35 -17.39 -3.80
CA GLU A 76 -1.95 -17.06 -4.11
C GLU A 76 -1.78 -16.42 -5.50
N VAL A 77 -2.49 -16.94 -6.51
CA VAL A 77 -2.47 -16.38 -7.86
C VAL A 77 -3.17 -15.03 -7.86
N CYS A 78 -4.30 -14.91 -7.18
CA CYS A 78 -5.00 -13.64 -7.05
C CYS A 78 -4.13 -12.59 -6.35
N LEU A 79 -3.40 -12.97 -5.30
CA LEU A 79 -2.45 -12.10 -4.64
C LEU A 79 -1.28 -11.70 -5.56
N ALA A 80 -0.75 -12.64 -6.34
CA ALA A 80 0.26 -12.33 -7.35
C ALA A 80 -0.27 -11.29 -8.36
N THR A 81 -1.48 -11.49 -8.90
CA THR A 81 -2.12 -10.52 -9.78
C THR A 81 -2.33 -9.16 -9.10
N GLU A 82 -2.74 -9.14 -7.84
CA GLU A 82 -2.91 -7.91 -7.06
C GLU A 82 -1.61 -7.11 -6.99
N VAL A 83 -0.48 -7.74 -6.65
CA VAL A 83 0.79 -7.03 -6.47
C VAL A 83 1.43 -6.59 -7.79
N PHE A 84 1.16 -7.29 -8.90
CA PHE A 84 1.72 -6.94 -10.21
C PHE A 84 0.85 -5.95 -10.98
N CYS A 85 -0.47 -6.14 -11.01
CA CYS A 85 -1.39 -5.31 -11.79
C CYS A 85 -1.98 -4.14 -10.98
N CYS A 86 -2.04 -4.28 -9.66
CA CYS A 86 -2.68 -3.33 -8.75
C CYS A 86 -1.74 -2.93 -7.60
N PHE A 87 -0.43 -2.81 -7.86
CA PHE A 87 0.61 -2.61 -6.85
C PHE A 87 0.26 -1.55 -5.80
N GLY A 88 -0.16 -0.35 -6.23
CA GLY A 88 -0.52 0.73 -5.31
C GLY A 88 -1.70 0.39 -4.40
N ASN A 89 -2.69 -0.32 -4.94
CA ASN A 89 -3.82 -0.83 -4.15
C ASN A 89 -3.39 -1.94 -3.18
N SER A 90 -2.42 -2.77 -3.57
CA SER A 90 -1.88 -3.81 -2.69
C SER A 90 -1.14 -3.22 -1.49
N VAL A 91 -0.27 -2.24 -1.73
CA VAL A 91 0.44 -1.51 -0.66
C VAL A 91 -0.55 -0.77 0.23
N ALA A 92 -1.51 -0.03 -0.35
CA ALA A 92 -2.51 0.72 0.41
C ALA A 92 -3.44 -0.20 1.23
N SER A 93 -3.92 -1.30 0.65
CA SER A 93 -4.81 -2.23 1.34
C SER A 93 -4.10 -2.99 2.46
N THR A 94 -2.80 -3.27 2.30
CA THR A 94 -1.95 -3.80 3.37
C THR A 94 -1.78 -2.79 4.50
N ARG A 95 -1.55 -1.51 4.17
CA ARG A 95 -1.53 -0.44 5.17
C ARG A 95 -2.83 -0.42 5.98
N PHE A 96 -3.97 -0.41 5.30
CA PHE A 96 -5.28 -0.38 5.96
C PHE A 96 -5.54 -1.60 6.83
N LEU A 97 -5.08 -2.79 6.41
CA LEU A 97 -5.17 -4.00 7.22
C LEU A 97 -4.41 -3.84 8.53
N LEU A 98 -3.15 -3.37 8.48
CA LEU A 98 -2.33 -3.16 9.67
C LEU A 98 -2.87 -2.05 10.56
N GLN A 99 -3.40 -0.97 9.98
CA GLN A 99 -4.04 0.10 10.74
C GLN A 99 -5.24 -0.39 11.53
N ASP A 100 -6.10 -1.17 10.89
CA ASP A 100 -7.31 -1.69 11.52
C ASP A 100 -6.99 -2.78 12.56
N GLU A 101 -5.91 -3.55 12.38
CA GLU A 101 -5.45 -4.59 13.31
C GLU A 101 -4.79 -3.99 14.56
N PHE A 102 -3.88 -3.04 14.39
CA PHE A 102 -3.10 -2.44 15.48
C PHE A 102 -3.68 -1.14 16.02
N ASN A 103 -4.83 -0.70 15.49
CA ASN A 103 -5.47 0.56 15.86
C ASN A 103 -4.50 1.75 15.67
N ILE A 104 -3.89 1.83 14.47
CA ILE A 104 -2.85 2.82 14.12
C ILE A 104 -3.42 3.92 13.21
N GLN A 105 -3.31 5.18 13.64
CA GLN A 105 -3.59 6.34 12.80
C GLN A 105 -2.37 6.78 11.99
N THR A 106 -2.61 7.33 10.80
CA THR A 106 -1.56 7.95 9.98
C THR A 106 -1.28 9.36 10.48
N THR A 107 0.00 9.74 10.60
CA THR A 107 0.40 11.09 10.99
C THR A 107 0.07 12.11 9.89
N GLN A 108 -0.01 13.40 10.23
CA GLN A 108 -0.26 14.44 9.22
C GLN A 108 0.86 14.50 8.17
N CYS A 109 2.12 14.29 8.59
CA CYS A 109 3.26 14.25 7.68
C CYS A 109 3.13 13.12 6.65
N ASP A 110 2.83 11.89 7.12
CA ASP A 110 2.58 10.75 6.24
C ASP A 110 1.41 11.02 5.28
N ASN A 111 0.32 11.63 5.76
CA ASN A 111 -0.82 11.99 4.92
C ASN A 111 -0.44 13.01 3.83
N CYS A 112 0.41 14.01 4.15
CA CYS A 112 0.92 14.97 3.17
C CYS A 112 1.76 14.28 2.09
N ILE A 113 2.63 13.35 2.47
CA ILE A 113 3.49 12.61 1.53
C ILE A 113 2.64 11.73 0.60
N ILE A 114 1.69 10.98 1.16
CA ILE A 114 0.80 10.12 0.38
C ILE A 114 -0.12 10.95 -0.54
N ALA A 115 -0.65 12.08 -0.05
CA ALA A 115 -1.46 12.99 -0.87
C ALA A 115 -0.65 13.59 -2.02
N PHE A 116 0.60 13.98 -1.77
CA PHE A 116 1.50 14.50 -2.79
C PHE A 116 1.81 13.45 -3.87
N MET A 117 2.06 12.20 -3.47
CA MET A 117 2.23 11.08 -4.41
C MET A 117 1.00 10.92 -5.33
N PHE A 118 -0.22 10.90 -4.76
CA PHE A 118 -1.44 10.78 -5.57
C PHE A 118 -1.65 12.00 -6.47
N PHE A 119 -1.38 13.21 -5.98
CA PHE A 119 -1.49 14.43 -6.78
C PHE A 119 -0.58 14.39 -8.01
N LEU A 120 0.69 14.01 -7.85
CA LEU A 120 1.62 13.88 -8.97
C LEU A 120 1.18 12.82 -9.98
N GLN A 121 0.65 11.69 -9.50
CA GLN A 121 0.16 10.63 -10.38
C GLN A 121 -1.02 11.09 -11.23
N GLN A 122 -1.95 11.82 -10.64
CA GLN A 122 -3.10 12.40 -11.35
C GLN A 122 -2.65 13.49 -12.33
N LEU A 123 -1.70 14.35 -11.93
CA LEU A 123 -1.15 15.38 -12.79
C LEU A 123 -0.45 14.77 -14.02
N ALA A 124 0.39 13.76 -13.83
CA ALA A 124 1.06 13.03 -14.91
C ALA A 124 0.06 12.43 -15.90
N CYS A 125 -1.02 11.81 -15.38
CA CYS A 125 -2.08 11.24 -16.19
C CYS A 125 -2.81 12.31 -17.03
N ILE A 126 -3.21 13.41 -16.41
CA ILE A 126 -3.89 14.52 -17.10
C ILE A 126 -3.00 15.14 -18.18
N CYS A 127 -1.73 15.42 -17.86
CA CYS A 127 -0.77 15.96 -18.82
C CYS A 127 -0.55 15.02 -20.00
N SER A 128 -0.47 13.70 -19.76
CA SER A 128 -0.32 12.70 -20.82
C SER A 128 -1.55 12.61 -21.72
N LEU A 129 -2.75 12.70 -21.15
CA LEU A 129 -4.00 12.73 -21.92
C LEU A 129 -4.10 13.98 -22.79
N ILE A 130 -3.75 15.15 -22.24
CA ILE A 130 -3.75 16.41 -22.99
C ILE A 130 -2.73 16.36 -24.12
N ALA A 131 -1.50 15.88 -23.87
CA ALA A 131 -0.49 15.72 -24.90
C ALA A 131 -0.96 14.78 -26.03
N CYS A 132 -1.65 13.69 -25.68
CA CYS A 132 -2.22 12.75 -26.65
C CYS A 132 -3.33 13.38 -27.51
N ILE A 133 -4.17 14.26 -26.94
CA ILE A 133 -5.28 14.91 -27.66
C ILE A 133 -4.78 16.06 -28.55
N VAL A 134 -3.85 16.87 -28.04
CA VAL A 134 -3.35 18.08 -28.72
C VAL A 134 -2.30 17.72 -29.80
N GLY A 135 -1.58 16.61 -29.63
CA GLY A 135 -0.59 16.14 -30.61
C GLY A 135 0.64 17.03 -30.75
N ASN A 136 0.94 17.88 -29.75
CA ASN A 136 2.11 18.77 -29.74
C ASN A 136 3.30 18.10 -29.04
N SER A 137 4.45 18.07 -29.72
CA SER A 137 5.69 17.45 -29.24
C SER A 137 6.25 18.09 -27.95
N GLU A 138 6.16 19.41 -27.80
CA GLU A 138 6.68 20.10 -26.60
C GLU A 138 5.87 19.73 -25.35
N LEU A 139 4.54 19.63 -25.49
CA LEU A 139 3.65 19.17 -24.44
C LEU A 139 3.90 17.69 -24.08
N SER A 140 4.25 16.87 -25.06
CA SER A 140 4.61 15.48 -24.84
C SER A 140 5.87 15.35 -23.99
N GLU A 141 6.91 16.14 -24.27
CA GLU A 141 8.14 16.14 -23.48
C GLU A 141 7.89 16.56 -22.03
N ILE A 142 7.11 17.61 -21.80
CA ILE A 142 6.71 18.04 -20.45
C ILE A 142 5.94 16.93 -19.73
N ALA A 143 4.98 16.28 -20.41
CA ALA A 143 4.22 15.17 -19.85
C ALA A 143 5.12 13.98 -19.47
N HIS A 144 6.16 13.69 -20.26
CA HIS A 144 7.14 12.64 -19.95
C HIS A 144 7.99 12.98 -18.72
N VAL A 145 8.46 14.23 -18.58
CA VAL A 145 9.21 14.66 -17.39
C VAL A 145 8.36 14.55 -16.14
N ILE A 146 7.12 15.03 -16.18
CA ILE A 146 6.18 14.94 -15.05
C ILE A 146 5.89 13.46 -14.71
N SER A 147 5.71 12.61 -15.72
CA SER A 147 5.50 11.17 -15.51
C SER A 147 6.72 10.50 -14.87
N CYS A 148 7.93 10.87 -15.29
CA CYS A 148 9.17 10.37 -14.70
C CYS A 148 9.26 10.77 -13.22
N MET A 149 9.05 12.05 -12.92
CA MET A 149 9.03 12.55 -11.54
C MET A 149 7.96 11.87 -10.68
N SER A 150 6.75 11.71 -11.21
CA SER A 150 5.67 11.00 -10.53
C SER A 150 6.03 9.56 -10.21
N ASN A 151 6.60 8.84 -11.18
CA ASN A 151 7.03 7.45 -10.98
C ASN A 151 8.14 7.36 -9.92
N LEU A 152 9.11 8.28 -9.93
CA LEU A 152 10.17 8.31 -8.91
C LEU A 152 9.59 8.50 -7.50
N VAL A 153 8.68 9.46 -7.33
CA VAL A 153 8.00 9.69 -6.05
C VAL A 153 7.18 8.46 -5.65
N TYR A 154 6.41 7.90 -6.58
CA TYR A 154 5.58 6.72 -6.35
C TYR A 154 6.40 5.51 -5.86
N TRP A 155 7.46 5.14 -6.58
CA TRP A 155 8.30 4.01 -6.20
C TRP A 155 9.00 4.23 -4.87
N THR A 156 9.47 5.45 -4.60
CA THR A 156 10.14 5.79 -3.34
C THR A 156 9.16 5.74 -2.16
N VAL A 157 7.99 6.37 -2.29
CA VAL A 157 6.97 6.41 -1.23
C VAL A 157 6.42 5.00 -0.97
N CYS A 158 6.10 4.23 -2.01
CA CYS A 158 5.66 2.83 -1.85
C CYS A 158 6.74 1.96 -1.19
N SER A 159 8.02 2.22 -1.43
CA SER A 159 9.12 1.53 -0.75
C SER A 159 9.18 1.88 0.74
N CYS A 160 9.07 3.17 1.08
CA CYS A 160 9.00 3.61 2.47
C CYS A 160 7.79 3.01 3.21
N MET A 161 6.62 2.98 2.57
CA MET A 161 5.41 2.37 3.14
C MET A 161 5.59 0.87 3.40
N GLN A 162 6.16 0.12 2.46
CA GLN A 162 6.42 -1.31 2.64
C GLN A 162 7.45 -1.58 3.74
N THR A 163 8.45 -0.70 3.89
CA THR A 163 9.41 -0.76 4.99
C THR A 163 8.75 -0.47 6.34
N GLN A 164 7.88 0.55 6.39
CA GLN A 164 7.06 0.84 7.57
C GLN A 164 6.17 -0.36 7.95
N HIS A 165 5.53 -1.02 6.98
CA HIS A 165 4.74 -2.24 7.21
C HIS A 165 5.60 -3.36 7.81
N LYS A 166 6.81 -3.56 7.27
CA LYS A 166 7.76 -4.56 7.80
C LYS A 166 8.11 -4.25 9.25
N VAL A 167 8.51 -3.02 9.57
CA VAL A 167 8.94 -2.64 10.93
C VAL A 167 7.80 -2.85 11.93
N GLU A 168 6.57 -2.48 11.58
CA GLU A 168 5.43 -2.69 12.47
C GLU A 168 5.12 -4.18 12.65
N MET A 169 5.23 -5.00 11.60
CA MET A 169 5.09 -6.46 11.72
C MET A 169 6.25 -7.11 12.47
N ASP A 170 7.48 -6.60 12.35
CA ASP A 170 8.64 -7.08 13.11
C ASP A 170 8.45 -6.81 14.61
N LYS A 171 7.85 -5.67 14.97
CA LYS A 171 7.45 -5.38 16.35
C LYS A 171 6.36 -6.34 16.83
N ARG A 172 5.33 -6.62 16.02
CA ARG A 172 4.30 -7.62 16.34
C ARG A 172 4.94 -8.99 16.60
N ASP A 173 5.75 -9.45 15.66
CA ASP A 173 6.32 -10.80 15.68
C ASP A 173 7.43 -10.93 16.75
N GLY A 174 8.16 -9.84 17.05
CA GLY A 174 9.15 -9.76 18.14
C GLY A 174 8.53 -9.70 19.54
N THR A 175 7.25 -9.33 19.65
CA THR A 175 6.48 -9.38 20.91
C THR A 175 5.89 -10.78 21.16
N LEU A 176 6.06 -11.72 20.22
CA LEU A 176 5.30 -12.97 20.16
C LEU A 176 6.01 -14.15 20.84
N ASN A 177 5.96 -14.12 22.17
CA ASN A 177 5.64 -15.33 22.93
C ASN A 177 4.12 -15.48 23.21
N THR A 178 3.27 -14.48 22.93
CA THR A 178 1.83 -14.54 23.30
C THR A 178 0.92 -13.53 22.55
N MET A 179 0.77 -13.60 21.22
CA MET A 179 -0.41 -12.99 20.58
C MET A 179 -1.18 -14.03 19.76
N SER A 180 -2.37 -14.38 20.24
CA SER A 180 -3.34 -15.18 19.51
C SER A 180 -3.73 -14.47 18.21
N VAL A 181 -3.73 -15.20 17.09
CA VAL A 181 -4.16 -14.70 15.79
C VAL A 181 -5.56 -14.05 15.95
N PRO A 182 -5.74 -12.76 15.61
CA PRO A 182 -7.02 -12.10 15.77
C PRO A 182 -8.08 -12.78 14.88
N PRO A 183 -9.33 -12.91 15.35
CA PRO A 183 -10.40 -13.47 14.54
C PRO A 183 -10.53 -12.70 13.23
N MET A 184 -10.91 -13.39 12.16
CA MET A 184 -11.12 -12.78 10.84
C MET A 184 -12.05 -11.57 11.01
N GLN A 185 -11.51 -10.35 10.84
CA GLN A 185 -12.33 -9.14 10.84
C GLN A 185 -13.31 -9.30 9.68
N GLN A 186 -14.59 -9.47 10.02
CA GLN A 186 -15.68 -9.54 9.07
C GLN A 186 -15.78 -8.16 8.43
N MET A 187 -15.08 -7.98 7.32
CA MET A 187 -15.14 -6.73 6.56
C MET A 187 -16.53 -6.70 5.94
N SER A 188 -17.40 -5.89 6.56
CA SER A 188 -18.74 -5.62 6.07
C SER A 188 -18.65 -5.21 4.60
N ARG A 189 -19.19 -6.08 3.73
CA ARG A 189 -19.24 -5.91 2.29
C ARG A 189 -20.30 -4.87 1.92
N TRP A 190 -20.13 -3.60 2.31
CA TRP A 190 -21.03 -2.52 1.88
C TRP A 190 -20.24 -1.25 1.58
#